data_AF-A0A5B8VLC0-F1
#
_entry.id   AF-A0A5B8VLC0-F1
#
_cell.length_a   1.000
_cell.length_b   1.000
_cell.length_c   1.000
_cell.angle_alpha   90.00
_cell.angle_beta   90.00
_cell.angle_gamma   90.00
#
_symmetry.space_group_name_H-M   'P 1'
#
loop_
_entity.id
_entity.type
_entity.pdbx_description
1 polymer ?
#
loop_
_entity_poly.entity_id
_entity_poly.type
_entity_poly.pdbx_seq_one_letter_code
_entity_poly.pdbx_strand_id
1 'polypeptide(L)'
;MIENFDDVVVADREWVHLEDAYLSSYQTMKHNYRKRINHIITKGIEAGEIKEINVPSTIWLLLHAINGIESWHRSKTQIPPEELEENMISILIGGMKKVN
;
A
#
# COMPACT_ATOMS: atom_id res chain seq x y z
N MET A 1 -2.66 8.83 -5.49
CA MET A 1 -2.36 9.05 -4.05
C MET A 1 -1.80 10.45 -3.83
N ILE A 2 -0.79 10.82 -4.61
CA ILE A 2 -0.21 12.17 -4.66
C ILE A 2 -1.22 13.20 -5.17
N GLU A 3 -1.93 12.89 -6.26
CA GLU A 3 -2.87 13.83 -6.90
C GLU A 3 -4.22 13.96 -6.19
N ASN A 4 -4.68 12.89 -5.53
CA ASN A 4 -5.97 12.81 -4.83
C ASN A 4 -5.74 12.55 -3.34
N PHE A 5 -4.95 13.43 -2.71
CA PHE A 5 -4.49 13.25 -1.33
C PHE A 5 -5.64 13.21 -0.32
N ASP A 6 -6.55 14.18 -0.39
CA ASP A 6 -7.67 14.30 0.56
C ASP A 6 -8.56 13.05 0.53
N ASP A 7 -8.87 12.53 -0.65
CA ASP A 7 -9.67 11.30 -0.82
C ASP A 7 -9.00 10.09 -0.16
N VAL A 8 -7.67 9.98 -0.28
CA VAL A 8 -6.91 8.88 0.32
C VAL A 8 -6.92 8.97 1.83
N VAL A 9 -6.73 10.17 2.39
CA VAL A 9 -6.76 10.39 3.85
C VAL A 9 -8.13 10.06 4.42
N VAL A 10 -9.20 10.56 3.78
CA VAL A 10 -10.57 10.26 4.18
C VAL A 10 -10.84 8.76 4.11
N ALA A 11 -10.46 8.11 3.01
CA ALA A 11 -10.63 6.66 2.89
C ALA A 11 -9.83 5.88 3.94
N ASP A 12 -8.63 6.31 4.31
CA ASP A 12 -7.80 5.58 5.27
C ASP A 12 -8.26 5.75 6.73
N ARG A 13 -8.66 6.96 7.11
CA ARG A 13 -8.93 7.33 8.52
C ARG A 13 -10.42 7.41 8.85
N GLU A 14 -11.23 7.95 7.95
CA GLU A 14 -12.60 8.38 8.27
C GLU A 14 -13.66 7.33 7.93
N TRP A 15 -13.28 6.24 7.26
CA TRP A 15 -14.20 5.16 6.89
C TRP A 15 -14.95 4.53 8.08
N VAL A 16 -14.41 4.66 9.29
CA VAL A 16 -15.05 4.16 10.53
C VAL A 16 -16.34 4.91 10.87
N HIS A 17 -16.58 6.08 10.26
CA HIS A 17 -17.76 6.90 10.46
C HIS A 17 -18.89 6.62 9.46
N LEU A 18 -18.70 5.67 8.53
CA LEU A 18 -19.73 5.25 7.60
C LEU A 18 -20.89 4.57 8.32
N GLU A 19 -22.12 4.76 7.83
CA GLU A 19 -23.30 4.03 8.30
C GLU A 19 -23.20 2.53 7.96
N ASP A 20 -23.91 1.68 8.71
CA ASP A 20 -23.74 0.21 8.72
C ASP A 20 -23.65 -0.45 7.33
N ALA A 21 -24.52 -0.08 6.39
CA ALA A 21 -24.50 -0.66 5.03
C ALA A 21 -23.25 -0.26 4.24
N TYR A 22 -22.82 1.00 4.35
CA TYR A 22 -21.62 1.52 3.68
C TYR A 22 -20.34 1.06 4.37
N LEU A 23 -20.35 0.97 5.70
CA LEU A 23 -19.25 0.45 6.50
C LEU A 23 -18.93 -1.00 6.14
N SER A 24 -19.95 -1.86 6.09
CA SER A 24 -19.79 -3.27 5.70
C SER A 24 -19.25 -3.42 4.28
N SER A 25 -19.78 -2.62 3.35
CA SER A 25 -19.33 -2.58 1.96
C SER A 25 -17.86 -2.15 1.86
N TYR A 26 -17.46 -1.12 2.61
CA TYR A 26 -16.09 -0.62 2.63
C TYR A 26 -15.11 -1.63 3.24
N GLN A 27 -15.47 -2.29 4.35
CA GLN A 27 -14.67 -3.36 4.95
C GLN A 27 -14.44 -4.51 3.97
N THR A 28 -15.48 -4.91 3.25
CA THR A 28 -15.38 -5.93 2.19
C THR A 28 -14.43 -5.50 1.08
N MET A 29 -14.51 -4.24 0.64
CA MET A 29 -13.60 -3.68 -0.35
C MET A 29 -12.13 -3.69 0.15
N LYS A 30 -11.87 -3.23 1.38
CA LYS A 30 -10.53 -3.29 2.00
C LYS A 30 -9.99 -4.73 2.08
N HIS A 31 -10.83 -5.68 2.47
CA HIS A 31 -10.45 -7.10 2.55
C HIS A 31 -10.07 -7.64 1.17
N ASN A 32 -10.92 -7.40 0.16
CA ASN A 32 -10.67 -7.85 -1.20
C ASN A 32 -9.42 -7.21 -1.81
N TYR A 33 -9.16 -5.94 -1.51
CA TYR A 33 -7.93 -5.26 -1.93
C TYR A 33 -6.68 -5.98 -1.39
N ARG A 34 -6.64 -6.28 -0.08
CA ARG A 34 -5.54 -7.05 0.53
C ARG A 34 -5.40 -8.46 -0.07
N LYS A 35 -6.53 -9.13 -0.35
CA LYS A 35 -6.54 -10.46 -0.98
C LYS A 35 -5.91 -10.45 -2.37
N ARG A 36 -6.13 -9.39 -3.15
CA ARG A 36 -5.50 -9.22 -4.47
C ARG A 36 -3.98 -9.06 -4.36
N ILE A 37 -3.49 -8.27 -3.41
CA ILE A 37 -2.03 -8.10 -3.19
C ILE A 37 -1.40 -9.42 -2.74
N ASN A 38 -2.06 -10.13 -1.82
CA ASN A 38 -1.62 -11.46 -1.38
C ASN A 38 -1.43 -12.41 -2.56
N HIS A 39 -2.43 -12.48 -3.45
CA HIS A 39 -2.38 -13.31 -4.64
C HIS A 39 -1.22 -12.95 -5.56
N ILE A 40 -0.95 -11.65 -5.78
CA ILE A 40 0.17 -11.19 -6.61
C ILE A 40 1.52 -11.62 -6.00
N ILE A 41 1.73 -11.36 -4.71
CA ILE A 41 2.99 -11.70 -4.04
C ILE A 41 3.20 -13.22 -4.04
N THR A 42 2.16 -13.99 -3.74
CA THR A 42 2.23 -15.46 -3.69
C THR A 42 2.61 -16.02 -5.06
N LYS A 43 1.98 -15.55 -6.14
CA LYS A 43 2.35 -15.96 -7.50
C LYS A 43 3.78 -15.59 -7.87
N GLY A 44 4.26 -14.42 -7.46
CA GLY A 44 5.65 -14.02 -7.69
C GLY A 44 6.66 -14.91 -6.94
N ILE A 45 6.30 -15.39 -5.74
CA ILE A 45 7.12 -16.37 -5.00
C ILE A 45 7.13 -17.72 -5.74
N GLU A 46 5.96 -18.21 -6.16
CA GLU A 46 5.83 -19.47 -6.93
C GLU A 46 6.60 -19.43 -8.25
N ALA A 47 6.62 -18.29 -8.93
CA ALA A 47 7.37 -18.07 -10.16
C ALA A 47 8.87 -17.85 -9.93
N GLY A 48 9.31 -17.70 -8.68
CA GLY A 48 10.71 -17.41 -8.33
C GLY A 48 11.15 -15.96 -8.61
N GLU A 49 10.22 -15.06 -8.91
CA GLU A 49 10.47 -13.63 -9.16
C GLU A 49 10.61 -12.83 -7.85
N ILE A 50 9.90 -13.27 -6.80
CA ILE A 50 9.91 -12.68 -5.46
C ILE A 50 10.63 -13.64 -4.50
N LYS A 51 11.40 -13.09 -3.57
CA LYS A 51 12.06 -13.84 -2.49
C LYS A 51 11.02 -14.58 -1.63
N GLU A 52 11.40 -15.69 -1.01
CA GLU A 52 10.57 -16.32 0.01
C GLU A 52 10.44 -15.38 1.23
N ILE A 53 9.26 -14.80 1.40
CA ILE A 53 8.96 -13.79 2.43
C ILE A 53 7.60 -14.06 3.06
N ASN A 54 7.41 -13.56 4.29
CA ASN A 54 6.12 -13.67 4.97
C ASN A 54 5.08 -12.74 4.33
N VAL A 55 4.21 -13.29 3.47
CA VAL A 55 3.23 -12.52 2.68
C VAL A 55 2.34 -11.60 3.54
N PRO A 56 1.73 -12.03 4.67
CA PRO A 56 0.93 -11.14 5.50
C PRO A 56 1.69 -9.92 6.03
N SER A 57 2.91 -10.14 6.55
CA SER A 57 3.75 -9.06 7.07
C SER A 57 4.16 -8.09 5.94
N THR A 58 4.49 -8.61 4.76
CA THR A 58 4.83 -7.79 3.59
C THR A 58 3.66 -6.89 3.19
N ILE A 59 2.43 -7.41 3.11
CA ILE A 59 1.25 -6.60 2.79
C ILE A 59 1.05 -5.50 3.84
N TRP A 60 1.20 -5.83 5.12
CA TRP A 60 1.06 -4.86 6.20
C TRP A 60 2.07 -3.72 6.09
N LEU A 61 3.35 -4.04 5.83
CA LEU A 61 4.42 -3.05 5.62
C LEU A 61 4.18 -2.19 4.37
N LEU A 62 3.79 -2.81 3.24
CA LEU A 62 3.48 -2.10 2.00
C LEU A 62 2.38 -1.06 2.22
N LEU A 63 1.29 -1.45 2.89
CA LEU A 63 0.18 -0.54 3.17
C LEU A 63 0.58 0.59 4.11
N HIS A 64 1.40 0.31 5.12
CA HIS A 64 1.92 1.36 6.01
C HIS A 64 2.80 2.37 5.26
N ALA A 65 3.70 1.89 4.41
CA ALA A 65 4.58 2.77 3.63
C ALA A 65 3.77 3.66 2.68
N ILE A 66 2.78 3.09 1.98
CA ILE A 66 1.86 3.79 1.08
C ILE A 66 1.07 4.87 1.84
N ASN A 67 0.45 4.52 2.98
CA ASN A 67 -0.30 5.47 3.80
C ASN A 67 0.60 6.59 4.41
N GLY A 68 1.91 6.34 4.50
CA GLY A 68 2.90 7.33 4.96
C GLY A 68 3.01 8.58 4.08
N ILE A 69 2.41 8.60 2.88
CA ILE A 69 2.41 9.76 1.99
C ILE A 69 1.81 11.01 2.63
N GLU A 70 0.88 10.82 3.56
CA GLU A 70 0.29 11.91 4.34
C GLU A 70 1.32 12.66 5.19
N SER A 71 2.27 11.92 5.76
CA SER A 71 3.38 12.50 6.50
C SER A 71 4.32 13.26 5.57
N TRP A 72 4.52 12.80 4.34
CA TRP A 72 5.26 13.54 3.32
C TRP A 72 4.53 14.82 2.90
N HIS A 73 3.21 14.78 2.66
CA HIS A 73 2.41 15.97 2.31
C HIS A 73 2.49 17.07 3.38
N ARG A 74 2.66 16.70 4.65
CA ARG A 74 2.82 17.65 5.77
C ARG A 74 4.26 17.99 6.12
N SER A 75 5.24 17.38 5.46
CA SER A 75 6.67 17.61 5.75
C SER A 75 7.09 19.03 5.36
N LYS A 76 7.97 19.63 6.17
CA LYS A 76 8.59 20.93 5.85
C LYS A 76 9.67 20.81 4.76
N THR A 77 10.21 19.61 4.59
CA THR A 77 11.19 19.29 3.54
C THR A 77 10.56 18.21 2.68
N GLN A 78 10.14 18.60 1.48
CA GLN A 78 9.53 17.70 0.50
C GLN A 78 10.48 17.52 -0.67
N ILE A 79 10.70 16.27 -1.05
CA ILE A 79 11.22 15.93 -2.37
C ILE A 79 10.07 16.01 -3.40
N PRO A 80 10.37 16.15 -4.70
CA PRO A 80 9.37 16.04 -5.75
C PRO A 80 8.52 14.76 -5.63
N PRO A 81 7.22 14.80 -5.94
CA PRO A 81 6.34 13.64 -5.80
C PRO A 81 6.78 12.43 -6.64
N GLU A 82 7.30 12.67 -7.84
CA GLU A 82 7.82 11.63 -8.73
C GLU A 82 9.04 10.93 -8.10
N GLU A 83 9.93 11.71 -7.47
CA GLU A 83 11.10 11.18 -6.76
C GLU A 83 10.68 10.34 -5.54
N LEU A 84 9.62 10.74 -4.84
CA LEU A 84 9.05 9.94 -3.76
C LEU A 84 8.50 8.61 -4.29
N GLU A 85 7.73 8.64 -5.38
CA GLU A 85 7.17 7.44 -6.00
C GLU A 85 8.27 6.47 -6.45
N GLU A 86 9.30 6.97 -7.14
CA GLU A 86 10.45 6.16 -7.56
C GLU A 86 11.18 5.51 -6.37
N ASN A 87 11.40 6.29 -5.30
CA ASN A 87 12.01 5.77 -4.07
C ASN A 87 11.15 4.68 -3.42
N MET A 88 9.83 4.89 -3.36
CA MET A 88 8.90 3.89 -2.83
C MET A 88 8.93 2.60 -3.66
N ILE A 89 8.91 2.68 -5.00
CA ILE A 89 9.01 1.51 -5.88
C ILE A 89 10.33 0.77 -5.65
N SER A 90 11.44 1.51 -5.61
CA SER A 90 12.78 0.96 -5.41
C SER A 90 12.89 0.19 -4.09
N ILE A 91 12.41 0.76 -3.00
CA ILE A 91 12.47 0.14 -1.67
C ILE A 91 11.48 -1.02 -1.56
N LEU A 92 10.20 -0.76 -1.87
CA LEU A 92 9.12 -1.71 -1.60
C LEU A 92 9.13 -2.88 -2.57
N ILE A 93 9.29 -2.61 -3.88
CA ILE A 93 9.30 -3.67 -4.90
C ILE A 93 10.71 -4.22 -5.09
N GLY A 94 11.72 -3.35 -5.19
CA GLY A 94 13.11 -3.79 -5.32
C GLY A 94 13.59 -4.64 -4.15
N GLY A 95 13.15 -4.33 -2.92
CA GLY A 95 13.44 -5.14 -1.73
C GLY A 95 12.91 -6.58 -1.82
N MET A 96 11.78 -6.80 -2.51
CA MET A 96 11.15 -8.11 -2.66
C MET A 96 11.73 -8.95 -3.80
N LYS A 97 12.32 -8.32 -4.83
CA LYS A 97 12.84 -9.02 -6.01
C LYS A 97 13.90 -10.06 -5.62
N LYS A 98 13.78 -11.27 -6.16
CA LYS A 98 14.85 -12.26 -6.07
C LYS A 98 16.02 -11.79 -6.93
N VAL A 99 17.22 -11.71 -6.34
CA VAL A 99 18.44 -11.44 -7.11
C VAL A 99 18.89 -12.78 -7.65
N ASN A 100 18.99 -12.89 -8.98
CA ASN A 100 19.55 -14.05 -9.66
C ASN A 100 21.04 -14.18 -9.37
#